data_AF-A0A2X3JBJ9-F1
#
_entry.id   AF-A0A2X3JBJ9-F1
#
_cell.length_a   1.000
_cell.length_b   1.000
_cell.length_c   1.000
_cell.angle_alpha   90.00
_cell.angle_beta   90.00
_cell.angle_gamma   90.00
#
_symmetry.space_group_name_H-M   'P 1'
#
loop_
_entity.id
_entity.type
_entity.pdbx_description
1 polymer ?
#
loop_
_entity_poly.entity_id
_entity_poly.type
_entity_poly.pdbx_seq_one_letter_code
_entity_poly.pdbx_strand_id
1 'polypeptide(L)'
;MPAYMPRWAYDIGAETPNEIAISVMAEILQVKNQAPGGLMMGTDTPSRPLRVVIRGAGDIATGVALRLWHAGFKVIMLEVEKPTVIRRTVAFAQAVFDGETTVEGVSAKRVATVQEALRIAENGAIPVLIDPLCECLHELQPGCVVDAILAKENLGTHPG
;
A
#
# COMPACT_ATOMS: atom_id res chain seq x y z
N MET A 1 39.61 26.93 5.60
CA MET A 1 38.87 26.21 6.68
C MET A 1 37.76 27.14 7.16
N PRO A 2 36.53 26.67 7.46
CA PRO A 2 35.57 25.90 6.66
C PRO A 2 34.81 26.80 5.65
N ALA A 3 34.10 26.22 4.67
CA ALA A 3 33.31 26.99 3.70
C ALA A 3 32.02 27.53 4.37
N TYR A 4 31.84 28.84 4.30
CA TYR A 4 30.69 29.55 4.85
C TYR A 4 29.45 29.26 3.98
N MET A 5 28.51 28.48 4.51
CA MET A 5 27.25 28.15 3.83
C MET A 5 26.29 29.34 3.95
N PRO A 6 25.87 29.98 2.83
CA PRO A 6 24.99 31.13 2.88
C PRO A 6 23.57 30.71 3.33
N ARG A 7 23.02 31.51 4.24
CA ARG A 7 21.79 31.29 5.03
C ARG A 7 20.49 31.54 4.24
N TRP A 8 20.46 31.16 2.97
CA TRP A 8 19.32 31.35 2.04
C TRP A 8 18.96 30.07 1.26
N ALA A 9 19.55 28.92 1.59
CA ALA A 9 19.07 27.64 1.10
C ALA A 9 17.91 27.18 1.99
N TYR A 10 16.72 27.07 1.42
CA TYR A 10 15.58 26.41 2.07
C TYR A 10 15.94 24.94 2.28
N ASP A 11 16.38 24.60 3.50
CA ASP A 11 16.55 23.21 3.92
C ASP A 11 15.14 22.64 4.20
N ILE A 12 14.56 21.99 3.20
CA ILE A 12 13.26 21.31 3.31
C ILE A 12 13.39 19.82 3.68
N GLY A 13 14.57 19.38 4.16
CA GLY A 13 14.77 18.02 4.65
C GLY A 13 14.80 16.94 3.56
N ALA A 14 15.21 17.27 2.33
CA ALA A 14 15.40 16.28 1.27
C ALA A 14 16.69 15.48 1.52
N GLU A 15 16.56 14.29 2.08
CA GLU A 15 17.70 13.44 2.45
C GLU A 15 18.08 12.44 1.35
N THR A 16 17.28 12.30 0.29
CA THR A 16 17.57 11.39 -0.82
C THR A 16 17.71 12.09 -2.18
N PRO A 17 18.60 11.61 -3.08
CA PRO A 17 18.83 12.23 -4.40
C PRO A 17 17.58 12.40 -5.27
N ASN A 18 16.57 11.55 -5.08
CA ASN A 18 15.31 11.62 -5.84
C ASN A 18 14.42 12.78 -5.39
N GLU A 19 14.40 13.11 -4.10
CA GLU A 19 13.62 14.23 -3.56
C GLU A 19 14.23 15.57 -3.99
N ILE A 20 15.56 15.63 -4.08
CA ILE A 20 16.29 16.79 -4.60
C ILE A 20 15.91 17.05 -6.07
N ALA A 21 15.80 16.00 -6.88
CA ALA A 21 15.44 16.14 -8.30
C ALA A 21 14.00 16.63 -8.51
N ILE A 22 13.04 16.13 -7.72
CA ILE A 22 11.64 16.60 -7.73
C ILE A 22 11.58 18.08 -7.33
N SER A 23 12.44 18.47 -6.38
CA SER A 23 12.50 19.83 -5.87
C SER A 23 12.94 20.87 -6.88
N VAL A 24 14.06 20.60 -7.55
CA VAL A 24 14.59 21.50 -8.58
C VAL A 24 13.62 21.64 -9.74
N MET A 25 12.93 20.57 -10.12
CA MET A 25 12.01 20.58 -11.25
C MET A 25 10.75 21.42 -10.98
N ALA A 26 10.23 21.35 -9.76
CA ALA A 26 9.08 22.15 -9.33
C ALA A 26 9.39 23.66 -9.35
N GLU A 27 10.60 24.03 -8.94
CA GLU A 27 11.07 25.43 -8.96
C GLU A 27 11.14 25.97 -10.40
N ILE A 28 11.70 25.21 -11.35
CA ILE A 28 11.81 25.63 -12.76
C ILE A 28 10.43 25.87 -13.41
N LEU A 29 9.46 25.00 -13.12
CA LEU A 29 8.10 25.10 -13.68
C LEU A 29 7.33 26.30 -13.13
N GLN A 30 7.50 26.59 -11.84
CA GLN A 30 6.88 27.74 -11.18
C GLN A 30 7.37 29.07 -11.79
N VAL A 31 8.67 29.16 -12.10
CA VAL A 31 9.27 30.34 -12.73
C VAL A 31 8.77 30.54 -14.16
N LYS A 32 8.69 29.48 -14.97
CA LYS A 32 8.20 29.60 -16.35
C LYS A 32 6.74 30.02 -16.46
N ASN A 33 5.90 29.59 -15.52
CA ASN A 33 4.46 29.79 -15.58
C ASN A 33 3.98 31.03 -14.79
N GLN A 34 4.90 31.81 -14.18
CA GLN A 34 4.59 32.92 -13.28
C GLN A 34 3.53 32.58 -12.21
N ALA A 35 3.50 31.34 -11.77
CA ALA A 35 2.56 30.90 -10.74
C ALA A 35 3.13 31.27 -9.35
N PRO A 36 2.32 31.79 -8.42
CA PRO A 36 2.73 31.87 -7.02
C PRO A 36 3.03 30.45 -6.54
N GLY A 37 4.20 30.23 -5.97
CA GLY A 37 4.68 28.90 -5.61
C GLY A 37 3.75 28.15 -4.70
N GLY A 38 3.03 27.21 -5.29
CA GLY A 38 2.50 26.07 -4.57
C GLY A 38 3.61 25.04 -4.42
N LEU A 39 3.78 24.54 -3.20
CA LEU A 39 4.65 23.40 -2.87
C LEU A 39 4.50 22.27 -3.92
N MET A 40 5.64 21.69 -4.30
CA MET A 40 5.88 20.70 -5.36
C MET A 40 4.71 19.75 -5.63
N MET A 41 4.26 19.70 -6.89
CA MET A 41 3.39 18.66 -7.40
C MET A 41 4.09 17.92 -8.54
N GLY A 42 4.05 16.58 -8.47
CA GLY A 42 3.85 15.75 -9.66
C GLY A 42 4.96 14.76 -9.99
N THR A 43 4.81 13.49 -9.57
CA THR A 43 5.35 12.36 -10.34
C THR A 43 4.34 12.01 -11.44
N ASP A 44 4.59 12.44 -12.69
CA ASP A 44 3.75 12.14 -13.85
C ASP A 44 3.98 10.72 -14.42
N THR A 45 3.56 9.71 -13.67
CA THR A 45 2.72 8.66 -14.28
C THR A 45 1.29 9.15 -14.07
N PRO A 46 0.25 8.80 -14.84
CA PRO A 46 -1.09 8.89 -14.26
C PRO A 46 -1.01 8.00 -13.03
N SER A 47 -0.82 8.59 -11.84
CA SER A 47 -0.40 7.88 -10.65
C SER A 47 -1.65 7.22 -10.10
N ARG A 48 -2.21 6.28 -10.87
CA ARG A 48 -3.13 5.30 -10.37
C ARG A 48 -2.35 4.69 -9.20
N PRO A 49 -2.79 4.94 -7.96
CA PRO A 49 -2.03 4.52 -6.81
C PRO A 49 -1.74 3.04 -6.97
N LEU A 50 -0.45 2.67 -6.91
CA LEU A 50 0.01 1.35 -7.30
C LEU A 50 -0.80 0.31 -6.53
N ARG A 51 -1.52 -0.53 -7.29
CA ARG A 51 -2.40 -1.55 -6.73
C ARG A 51 -1.55 -2.74 -6.33
N VAL A 52 -1.65 -3.12 -5.06
CA VAL A 52 -0.95 -4.27 -4.49
C VAL A 52 -1.98 -5.28 -4.04
N VAL A 53 -1.84 -6.51 -4.50
CA VAL A 53 -2.65 -7.62 -4.00
C VAL A 53 -1.84 -8.40 -2.98
N ILE A 54 -2.43 -8.69 -1.83
CA ILE A 54 -1.82 -9.52 -0.78
C ILE A 54 -2.59 -10.82 -0.70
N ARG A 55 -1.87 -11.94 -0.78
CA ARG A 55 -2.42 -13.27 -0.54
C ARG A 55 -2.35 -13.59 0.96
N GLY A 56 -3.50 -13.87 1.54
CA GLY A 56 -3.73 -13.99 2.98
C GLY A 56 -4.15 -12.66 3.62
N ALA A 57 -4.90 -12.75 4.71
CA ALA A 57 -5.37 -11.63 5.54
C ALA A 57 -5.14 -11.86 7.05
N GLY A 58 -4.28 -12.81 7.41
CA GLY A 58 -3.82 -13.04 8.79
C GLY A 58 -2.90 -11.93 9.33
N ASP A 59 -2.32 -12.17 10.52
CA ASP A 59 -1.54 -11.15 11.27
C ASP A 59 -0.39 -10.53 10.46
N ILE A 60 0.43 -11.37 9.81
CA ILE A 60 1.58 -10.90 9.01
C ILE A 60 1.09 -10.11 7.79
N ALA A 61 0.08 -10.64 7.09
CA ALA A 61 -0.51 -9.97 5.94
C ALA A 61 -1.11 -8.61 6.33
N THR A 62 -1.75 -8.53 7.51
CA THR A 62 -2.31 -7.29 8.06
C THR A 62 -1.22 -6.24 8.31
N GLY A 63 -0.09 -6.61 8.92
CA GLY A 63 1.04 -5.70 9.11
C GLY A 63 1.65 -5.20 7.79
N VAL A 64 1.71 -6.06 6.76
CA VAL A 64 2.14 -5.65 5.41
C VAL A 64 1.13 -4.71 4.77
N ALA A 65 -0.16 -5.02 4.87
CA ALA A 65 -1.25 -4.22 4.34
C ALA A 65 -1.25 -2.80 4.93
N LEU A 66 -1.09 -2.68 6.25
CA LEU A 66 -1.02 -1.39 6.94
C LEU A 66 0.14 -0.54 6.43
N ARG A 67 1.35 -1.10 6.29
CA ARG A 67 2.51 -0.37 5.78
C ARG A 67 2.31 0.11 4.34
N LEU A 68 1.77 -0.74 3.48
CA LEU A 68 1.47 -0.38 2.10
C LEU A 68 0.37 0.67 2.02
N TRP A 69 -0.69 0.55 2.82
CA TRP A 69 -1.78 1.51 2.87
C TRP A 69 -1.29 2.89 3.32
N HIS A 70 -0.48 2.96 4.38
CA HIS A 70 0.11 4.21 4.86
C HIS A 70 1.11 4.82 3.87
N ALA A 71 1.75 4.01 3.03
CA ALA A 71 2.60 4.47 1.93
C ALA A 71 1.81 4.92 0.68
N GLY A 72 0.47 4.89 0.72
CA GLY A 72 -0.41 5.40 -0.34
C GLY A 72 -0.77 4.37 -1.43
N PHE A 73 -0.46 3.09 -1.23
CA PHE A 73 -0.82 2.03 -2.18
C PHE A 73 -2.29 1.64 -2.05
N LYS A 74 -2.90 1.19 -3.15
CA LYS A 74 -4.24 0.57 -3.11
C LYS A 74 -4.10 -0.91 -2.82
N VAL A 75 -4.32 -1.28 -1.57
CA VAL A 75 -4.18 -2.65 -1.09
C VAL A 75 -5.49 -3.40 -1.27
N ILE A 76 -5.41 -4.61 -1.84
CA ILE A 76 -6.52 -5.56 -1.94
C ILE A 76 -6.02 -6.88 -1.37
N MET A 77 -6.80 -7.53 -0.51
CA MET A 77 -6.41 -8.78 0.13
C MET A 77 -7.26 -9.94 -0.39
N LEU A 78 -6.63 -11.08 -0.61
CA LEU A 78 -7.29 -12.33 -0.97
C LEU A 78 -7.18 -13.29 0.21
N GLU A 79 -8.24 -13.99 0.53
CA GLU A 79 -8.27 -14.90 1.67
C GLU A 79 -9.15 -16.13 1.36
N VAL A 80 -8.98 -17.20 2.13
CA VAL A 80 -9.85 -18.38 2.08
C VAL A 80 -11.17 -18.12 2.82
N GLU A 81 -12.23 -18.88 2.51
CA GLU A 81 -13.56 -18.69 3.12
C GLU A 81 -13.56 -18.89 4.65
N LYS A 82 -12.71 -19.80 5.14
CA LYS A 82 -12.58 -20.14 6.56
C LYS A 82 -11.12 -19.95 7.02
N PRO A 83 -10.69 -18.70 7.28
CA PRO A 83 -9.35 -18.41 7.76
C PRO A 83 -9.03 -19.17 9.04
N THR A 84 -7.80 -19.70 9.17
CA THR A 84 -7.37 -20.43 10.38
C THR A 84 -6.83 -19.52 11.49
N VAL A 85 -7.17 -18.23 11.47
CA VAL A 85 -6.60 -17.24 12.39
C VAL A 85 -7.12 -17.50 13.80
N ILE A 86 -6.21 -17.84 14.71
CA ILE A 86 -6.55 -18.17 16.10
C ILE A 86 -6.73 -16.87 16.92
N ARG A 87 -5.97 -15.81 16.59
CA ARG A 87 -6.04 -14.48 17.24
C ARG A 87 -6.90 -13.54 16.38
N ARG A 88 -8.15 -13.35 16.78
CA ARG A 88 -9.22 -12.75 15.96
C ARG A 88 -9.32 -11.21 15.99
N THR A 89 -8.66 -10.54 16.93
CA THR A 89 -8.85 -9.10 17.18
C THR A 89 -7.87 -8.17 16.45
N VAL A 90 -6.89 -8.70 15.72
CA VAL A 90 -5.81 -7.90 15.10
C VAL A 90 -5.56 -8.21 13.62
N ALA A 91 -6.43 -8.99 12.98
CA ALA A 91 -6.25 -9.42 11.59
C ALA A 91 -7.41 -8.99 10.69
N PHE A 92 -7.11 -8.53 9.49
CA PHE A 92 -8.13 -8.17 8.49
C PHE A 92 -8.97 -9.37 8.02
N ALA A 93 -8.48 -10.60 8.18
CA ALA A 93 -9.25 -11.82 7.96
C ALA A 93 -10.55 -11.88 8.78
N GLN A 94 -10.67 -11.13 9.89
CA GLN A 94 -11.92 -11.05 10.64
C GLN A 94 -13.08 -10.49 9.80
N ALA A 95 -12.79 -9.62 8.81
CA ALA A 95 -13.81 -9.13 7.88
C ALA A 95 -14.47 -10.25 7.06
N VAL A 96 -13.80 -11.40 6.86
CA VAL A 96 -14.41 -12.55 6.19
C VAL A 96 -15.63 -13.07 6.96
N PHE A 97 -15.57 -13.04 8.29
CA PHE A 97 -16.65 -13.49 9.17
C PHE A 97 -17.68 -12.39 9.45
N ASP A 98 -17.21 -11.20 9.83
CA ASP A 98 -18.07 -10.12 10.34
C ASP A 98 -18.53 -9.15 9.24
N GLY A 99 -18.05 -9.33 8.01
CA GLY A 99 -18.30 -8.45 6.87
C GLY A 99 -17.35 -7.23 6.83
N GLU A 100 -16.96 -6.70 7.97
CA GLU A 100 -15.96 -5.64 8.08
C GLU A 100 -15.17 -5.73 9.38
N THR A 101 -13.99 -5.11 9.40
CA THR A 101 -13.19 -4.96 10.62
C THR A 101 -12.32 -3.71 10.53
N THR A 102 -11.77 -3.27 11.66
CA THR A 102 -10.84 -2.13 11.71
C THR A 102 -9.64 -2.52 12.57
N VAL A 103 -8.44 -2.31 12.02
CA VAL A 103 -7.16 -2.55 12.71
C VAL A 103 -6.34 -1.30 12.56
N GLU A 104 -5.82 -0.77 13.67
CA GLU A 104 -5.01 0.46 13.70
C GLU A 104 -5.66 1.66 12.96
N GLY A 105 -6.99 1.76 13.04
CA GLY A 105 -7.76 2.84 12.38
C GLY A 105 -7.98 2.65 10.88
N VAL A 106 -7.44 1.59 10.27
CA VAL A 106 -7.67 1.23 8.86
C VAL A 106 -8.80 0.20 8.78
N SER A 107 -9.81 0.50 7.96
CA SER A 107 -10.96 -0.38 7.77
C SER A 107 -10.71 -1.37 6.63
N ALA A 108 -11.04 -2.63 6.88
CA ALA A 108 -11.11 -3.68 5.87
C ALA A 108 -12.53 -4.20 5.72
N LYS A 109 -12.96 -4.49 4.49
CA LYS A 109 -14.33 -4.91 4.16
C LYS A 109 -14.33 -6.13 3.27
N ARG A 110 -15.12 -7.14 3.64
CA ARG A 110 -15.39 -8.26 2.75
C ARG A 110 -16.23 -7.79 1.58
N VAL A 111 -15.82 -8.18 0.39
CA VAL A 111 -16.48 -7.84 -0.87
C VAL A 111 -16.73 -9.11 -1.68
N ALA A 112 -17.75 -9.08 -2.52
CA ALA A 112 -18.16 -10.26 -3.30
C ALA A 112 -17.58 -10.29 -4.71
N THR A 113 -17.18 -9.13 -5.25
CA THR A 113 -16.75 -8.99 -6.65
C THR A 113 -15.50 -8.14 -6.78
N VAL A 114 -14.76 -8.35 -7.87
CA VAL A 114 -13.57 -7.54 -8.21
C VAL A 114 -13.93 -6.07 -8.38
N GLN A 115 -15.06 -5.77 -9.03
CA GLN A 115 -15.54 -4.40 -9.25
C GLN A 115 -15.81 -3.68 -7.93
N GLU A 116 -16.40 -4.38 -6.96
CA GLU A 116 -16.62 -3.86 -5.62
C GLU A 116 -15.28 -3.65 -4.89
N ALA A 117 -14.35 -4.61 -4.99
CA ALA A 117 -13.02 -4.48 -4.41
C ALA A 117 -12.31 -3.21 -4.91
N LEU A 118 -12.32 -2.99 -6.23
CA LEU A 118 -11.74 -1.80 -6.84
C LEU A 118 -12.37 -0.52 -6.29
N ARG A 119 -13.70 -0.45 -6.20
CA ARG A 119 -14.40 0.72 -5.65
C ARG A 119 -14.03 0.99 -4.19
N ILE A 120 -14.00 -0.06 -3.36
CA ILE A 120 -13.66 0.06 -1.93
C ILE A 120 -12.21 0.52 -1.74
N ALA A 121 -11.27 -0.02 -2.53
CA ALA A 121 -9.88 0.39 -2.51
C ALA A 121 -9.71 1.87 -2.91
N GLU A 122 -10.44 2.34 -3.94
CA GLU A 122 -10.40 3.75 -4.32
C GLU A 122 -10.92 4.67 -3.19
N ASN A 123 -11.94 4.22 -2.46
CA ASN A 123 -12.51 4.93 -1.31
C ASN A 123 -11.68 4.88 -0.02
N GLY A 124 -10.49 4.27 -0.05
CA GLY A 124 -9.53 4.31 1.07
C GLY A 124 -9.70 3.21 2.12
N ALA A 125 -10.55 2.21 1.87
CA ALA A 125 -10.64 1.00 2.71
C ALA A 125 -9.98 -0.20 2.01
N ILE A 126 -9.65 -1.24 2.76
CA ILE A 126 -8.98 -2.43 2.23
C ILE A 126 -10.04 -3.51 1.94
N PRO A 127 -10.35 -3.81 0.66
CA PRO A 127 -11.24 -4.93 0.34
C PRO A 127 -10.57 -6.28 0.64
N VAL A 128 -11.37 -7.23 1.11
CA VAL A 128 -11.00 -8.63 1.31
C VAL A 128 -11.90 -9.51 0.44
N LEU A 129 -11.32 -10.15 -0.56
CA LEU A 129 -12.00 -11.11 -1.44
C LEU A 129 -11.77 -12.53 -0.92
N ILE A 130 -12.83 -13.35 -0.96
CA ILE A 130 -12.66 -14.80 -0.78
C ILE A 130 -12.23 -15.39 -2.11
N ASP A 131 -10.94 -15.64 -2.26
CA ASP A 131 -10.33 -16.22 -3.46
C ASP A 131 -9.08 -17.04 -3.07
N PRO A 132 -9.27 -18.30 -2.64
CA PRO A 132 -8.19 -19.16 -2.16
C PRO A 132 -7.16 -19.49 -3.25
N LEU A 133 -7.56 -19.46 -4.52
CA LEU A 133 -6.75 -19.83 -5.68
C LEU A 133 -6.13 -18.62 -6.39
N CYS A 134 -6.46 -17.41 -5.93
CA CYS A 134 -6.02 -16.15 -6.52
C CYS A 134 -6.41 -16.02 -8.00
N GLU A 135 -7.54 -16.60 -8.39
CA GLU A 135 -8.06 -16.55 -9.75
C GLU A 135 -8.31 -15.11 -10.18
N CYS A 136 -8.80 -14.24 -9.31
CA CYS A 136 -9.14 -12.86 -9.64
C CYS A 136 -7.94 -11.95 -9.98
N LEU A 137 -6.70 -12.42 -9.82
CA LEU A 137 -5.49 -11.66 -10.17
C LEU A 137 -5.48 -11.19 -11.64
N HIS A 138 -6.01 -12.01 -12.55
CA HIS A 138 -6.07 -11.65 -13.98
C HIS A 138 -6.96 -10.42 -14.24
N GLU A 139 -8.03 -10.27 -13.45
CA GLU A 139 -8.98 -9.17 -13.55
C GLU A 139 -8.50 -7.94 -12.76
N LEU A 140 -7.88 -8.17 -11.59
CA LEU A 140 -7.35 -7.12 -10.74
C LEU A 140 -6.14 -6.39 -11.35
N GLN A 141 -5.36 -7.09 -12.19
CA GLN A 141 -4.14 -6.59 -12.85
C GLN A 141 -3.26 -5.76 -11.89
N PRO A 142 -2.81 -6.33 -10.76
CA PRO A 142 -2.03 -5.57 -9.79
C PRO A 142 -0.61 -5.28 -10.31
N GLY A 143 -0.01 -4.20 -9.82
CA GLY A 143 1.39 -3.88 -10.10
C GLY A 143 2.36 -4.83 -9.40
N CYS A 144 1.95 -5.39 -8.25
CA CYS A 144 2.64 -6.47 -7.58
C CYS A 144 1.70 -7.32 -6.73
N VAL A 145 2.14 -8.55 -6.46
CA VAL A 145 1.48 -9.48 -5.53
C VAL A 145 2.43 -9.81 -4.40
N VAL A 146 1.94 -9.74 -3.17
CA VAL A 146 2.67 -10.17 -1.97
C VAL A 146 2.06 -11.46 -1.47
N ASP A 147 2.83 -12.55 -1.49
CA ASP A 147 2.41 -13.78 -0.81
C ASP A 147 2.77 -13.67 0.68
N ALA A 148 1.74 -13.52 1.52
CA ALA A 148 1.88 -13.42 2.97
C ALA A 148 1.35 -14.67 3.70
N ILE A 149 1.07 -15.75 2.97
CA ILE A 149 0.73 -17.04 3.57
C ILE A 149 2.01 -17.70 4.06
N LEU A 150 2.08 -17.98 5.37
CA LEU A 150 3.17 -18.78 5.91
C LEU A 150 3.02 -20.24 5.48
N ALA A 151 4.08 -20.82 4.94
CA ALA A 151 4.15 -22.26 4.74
C ALA A 151 4.06 -22.97 6.10
N LYS A 152 3.09 -23.89 6.23
CA LYS A 152 2.91 -24.72 7.43
C LYS A 152 3.82 -25.96 7.43
N GLU A 153 4.52 -26.17 6.33
CA GLU A 153 5.53 -27.20 6.16
C GLU A 153 6.87 -26.55 5.83
N ASN A 154 7.93 -27.23 6.21
CA ASN A 154 9.27 -26.70 6.03
C ASN A 154 9.72 -26.93 4.58
N LEU A 155 9.64 -25.89 3.76
CA LEU A 155 9.93 -25.96 2.32
C LEU A 155 11.44 -25.93 1.98
N GLY A 156 12.33 -26.19 2.95
CA GLY A 156 13.76 -26.29 2.68
C GLY A 156 14.74 -26.01 3.83
N THR A 157 14.27 -25.85 5.08
CA THR A 157 15.14 -25.60 6.24
C THR A 157 15.18 -26.82 7.15
N HIS A 158 16.11 -27.74 6.94
CA HIS A 158 16.24 -28.88 7.85
C HIS A 158 16.83 -28.41 9.19
N PRO A 159 16.23 -28.74 10.35
CA PRO A 159 16.97 -28.68 11.60
C PRO A 159 18.04 -29.76 11.50
N GLY A 160 19.31 -29.34 11.47
CA GLY A 160 20.45 -30.26 11.48
C GLY A 160 20.46 -31.13 12.73
#